data_AF-A0A1Q4XY33-F1
#
_entry.id   AF-A0A1Q4XY33-F1
#
_cell.length_a   1.000
_cell.length_b   1.000
_cell.length_c   1.000
_cell.angle_alpha   90.00
_cell.angle_beta   90.00
_cell.angle_gamma   90.00
#
_symmetry.space_group_name_H-M   'P 1'
#
loop_
_entity.id
_entity.type
_entity.pdbx_description
1 polymer ?
#
loop_
_entity_poly.entity_id
_entity_poly.type
_entity_poly.pdbx_seq_one_letter_code
_entity_poly.pdbx_strand_id
1 'polypeptide(L)'
;MRADRLVAVLLLMQARGRVTAAELAEELEVSVATARRDLEALSSAGVPVYPQPGRGGGWRLVGRARTDLSGLTASEARALFLLVGPAASGSPEVRAVLRKLVRALPETFREGALAAADAVVVDVAGWGEVGRGRPGLVGVLEEAVVGRRRVVLVYEGRGGVRSERVVEPWGLVDKDEVWYLVAGTGAGERTFRVDRVVSARVTEEVFERPVGFDLSVAWERVVSEVERRRGSVSAVVSVESRFAPVLRDQFGRHCEVLAEVGGRVRLRLSAPTPLMIAQVLAGWGGLVEVVESGAVRAELARLGAELVALNGSG
;
A
#
# COMPACT_ATOMS: atom_id res chain seq x y z
N MET A 1 -27.03 20.53 -21.96
CA MET A 1 -27.07 21.53 -20.88
C MET A 1 -26.15 22.69 -21.25
N ARG A 2 -26.55 23.95 -21.05
CA ARG A 2 -25.65 25.10 -21.28
C ARG A 2 -24.86 25.35 -20.00
N ALA A 3 -23.53 25.41 -20.10
CA ALA A 3 -22.64 25.70 -18.96
C ALA A 3 -23.03 27.00 -18.24
N ASP A 4 -23.52 27.98 -19.00
CA ASP A 4 -24.03 29.27 -18.49
C ASP A 4 -25.09 29.10 -17.39
N ARG A 5 -25.94 28.08 -17.51
CA ARG A 5 -27.00 27.84 -16.52
C ARG A 5 -26.46 27.25 -15.23
N LEU A 6 -25.48 26.35 -15.30
CA LEU A 6 -24.84 25.80 -14.08
C LEU A 6 -24.09 26.89 -13.32
N VAL A 7 -23.47 27.84 -14.03
CA VAL A 7 -22.86 29.04 -13.44
C VAL A 7 -23.93 29.92 -12.79
N ALA A 8 -25.07 30.14 -13.44
CA ALA A 8 -26.19 30.90 -12.87
C ALA A 8 -26.74 30.25 -11.58
N VAL A 9 -26.93 28.93 -11.58
CA VAL A 9 -27.33 28.16 -10.38
C VAL A 9 -26.33 28.39 -9.25
N LEU A 10 -25.04 28.26 -9.52
CA LEU A 10 -23.98 28.47 -8.54
C LEU A 10 -23.99 29.87 -7.93
N LEU A 11 -24.09 30.91 -8.76
CA LEU A 11 -24.13 32.30 -8.31
C LEU A 11 -25.37 32.58 -7.45
N LEU A 12 -26.53 32.05 -7.85
CA LEU A 12 -27.77 32.21 -7.11
C LEU A 12 -27.70 31.50 -5.74
N MET A 13 -27.10 30.31 -5.70
CA MET A 13 -26.82 29.59 -4.45
C MET A 13 -25.81 30.32 -3.55
N GLN A 14 -24.78 30.95 -4.12
CA GLN A 14 -23.83 31.76 -3.35
C GLN A 14 -24.48 33.01 -2.74
N ALA A 15 -25.39 33.65 -3.47
CA ALA A 15 -26.09 34.84 -3.02
C ALA A 15 -27.12 34.54 -1.92
N ARG A 16 -27.91 33.46 -2.07
CA ARG A 16 -29.02 33.14 -1.16
C ARG A 16 -28.65 32.11 -0.08
N GLY A 17 -27.52 31.43 -0.23
CA GLY A 17 -27.06 30.35 0.65
C GLY A 17 -27.86 29.06 0.45
N ARG A 18 -29.18 29.10 0.62
CA ARG A 18 -30.11 27.97 0.47
C ARG A 18 -31.22 28.32 -0.52
N VAL A 19 -31.55 27.38 -1.42
CA VAL A 19 -32.58 27.54 -2.46
C VAL A 19 -33.35 26.25 -2.69
N THR A 20 -34.65 26.30 -2.95
CA THR A 20 -35.42 25.13 -3.38
C THR A 20 -35.33 24.94 -4.89
N ALA A 21 -35.60 23.73 -5.38
CA ALA A 21 -35.66 23.50 -6.82
C ALA A 21 -36.81 24.28 -7.51
N ALA A 22 -37.83 24.69 -6.75
CA ALA A 22 -38.92 25.54 -7.25
C ALA A 22 -38.46 27.00 -7.40
N GLU A 23 -37.79 27.56 -6.40
CA GLU A 23 -37.21 28.91 -6.46
C GLU A 23 -36.16 29.01 -7.58
N LEU A 24 -35.35 27.96 -7.76
CA LEU A 24 -34.36 27.90 -8.83
C LEU A 24 -35.01 27.81 -10.21
N ALA A 25 -36.14 27.11 -10.32
CA ALA A 25 -36.90 26.95 -11.56
C ALA A 25 -37.59 28.26 -11.96
N GLU A 26 -38.16 28.97 -10.98
CA GLU A 26 -38.78 30.28 -11.18
C GLU A 26 -37.75 31.32 -11.63
N GLU A 27 -36.60 31.43 -10.96
CA GLU A 27 -35.61 32.45 -11.30
C GLU A 27 -34.91 32.18 -12.65
N LEU A 28 -34.69 30.92 -13.00
CA LEU A 28 -34.00 30.54 -14.24
C LEU A 28 -34.96 30.28 -15.40
N GLU A 29 -36.27 30.49 -15.20
CA GLU A 29 -37.33 30.26 -16.18
C GLU A 29 -37.30 28.84 -16.79
N VAL A 30 -37.09 27.83 -15.94
CA VAL A 30 -37.06 26.41 -16.33
C VAL A 30 -38.08 25.59 -15.55
N SER A 31 -38.30 24.34 -15.96
CA SER A 31 -39.11 23.43 -15.15
C SER A 31 -38.38 22.99 -13.89
N VAL A 32 -39.12 22.71 -12.80
CA VAL A 32 -38.60 22.14 -11.54
C VAL A 32 -37.77 20.87 -11.78
N ALA A 33 -38.19 20.04 -12.74
CA ALA A 33 -37.46 18.84 -13.13
C ALA A 33 -36.10 19.15 -13.77
N THR A 34 -35.99 20.26 -14.51
CA THR A 34 -34.73 20.73 -15.09
C THR A 34 -33.82 21.33 -14.02
N ALA A 35 -34.36 22.15 -13.12
CA ALA A 35 -33.62 22.69 -11.99
C ALA A 35 -33.03 21.59 -11.08
N ARG A 36 -33.78 20.53 -10.80
CA ARG A 36 -33.27 19.35 -10.07
C ARG A 36 -32.10 18.68 -10.82
N ARG A 37 -32.25 18.45 -12.13
CA ARG A 37 -31.17 17.88 -12.95
C ARG A 37 -29.92 18.77 -12.98
N ASP A 38 -30.07 20.09 -13.00
CA ASP A 38 -28.94 21.02 -12.95
C ASP A 38 -28.22 20.97 -11.58
N LEU A 39 -28.97 20.89 -10.48
CA LEU A 39 -28.42 20.72 -9.12
C LEU A 39 -27.70 19.38 -8.94
N GLU A 40 -28.30 18.30 -9.44
CA GLU A 40 -27.67 16.96 -9.49
C GLU A 40 -26.40 16.97 -10.34
N ALA A 41 -26.40 17.71 -11.46
CA ALA A 41 -25.23 17.83 -12.31
C ALA A 41 -24.09 18.65 -11.68
N LEU A 42 -24.40 19.67 -10.87
CA LEU A 42 -23.39 20.35 -10.06
C LEU A 42 -22.78 19.39 -9.03
N SER A 43 -23.62 18.62 -8.35
CA SER A 43 -23.16 17.61 -7.40
C SER A 43 -22.29 16.54 -8.07
N SER A 44 -22.65 16.06 -9.27
CA SER A 44 -21.86 15.08 -10.01
C SER A 44 -20.57 15.66 -10.60
N ALA A 45 -20.52 16.97 -10.80
CA ALA A 45 -19.32 17.71 -11.19
C ALA A 45 -18.40 18.06 -10.00
N GLY A 46 -18.67 17.54 -8.80
CA GLY A 46 -17.83 17.74 -7.61
C GLY A 46 -18.10 19.05 -6.86
N VAL A 47 -19.13 19.81 -7.24
CA VAL A 47 -19.53 21.00 -6.49
C VAL A 47 -20.31 20.56 -5.24
N PRO A 48 -19.99 21.07 -4.03
CA PRO A 48 -20.60 20.61 -2.77
C PRO A 48 -22.02 21.16 -2.56
N VAL A 49 -22.94 20.79 -3.45
CA VAL A 49 -24.36 21.17 -3.44
C VAL A 49 -25.18 19.97 -2.96
N TYR A 50 -25.92 20.14 -1.85
CA TYR A 50 -26.62 19.02 -1.20
C TYR A 50 -28.10 19.31 -0.94
N PRO A 51 -28.97 18.31 -1.11
CA PRO A 51 -30.35 18.39 -0.68
C PRO A 51 -30.44 18.28 0.84
N GLN A 52 -31.22 19.16 1.46
CA GLN A 52 -31.61 19.11 2.87
C GLN A 52 -33.10 18.80 2.94
N PRO A 53 -33.50 17.60 3.42
CA PRO A 53 -34.91 17.23 3.54
C PRO A 53 -35.59 17.94 4.74
N GLY A 54 -36.92 18.05 4.69
CA GLY A 54 -37.75 18.58 5.80
C GLY A 54 -38.52 19.86 5.47
N ARG A 55 -39.28 20.37 6.45
CA ARG A 55 -39.99 21.68 6.35
C ARG A 55 -38.96 22.80 6.33
N GLY A 56 -38.98 23.61 5.26
CA GLY A 56 -37.87 24.53 4.97
C GLY A 56 -36.64 23.82 4.44
N GLY A 57 -36.78 22.64 3.83
CA GLY A 57 -35.71 21.98 3.09
C GLY A 57 -35.33 22.74 1.82
N GLY A 58 -34.33 22.24 1.10
CA GLY A 58 -33.81 22.86 -0.11
C GLY A 58 -32.41 22.40 -0.41
N TRP A 59 -31.79 22.99 -1.40
CA TRP A 59 -30.40 22.75 -1.78
C TRP A 59 -29.52 23.84 -1.20
N ARG A 60 -28.34 23.46 -0.71
CA ARG A 60 -27.39 24.39 -0.10
C ARG A 60 -25.98 24.11 -0.59
N LEU A 61 -25.24 25.17 -0.90
CA LEU A 61 -23.81 25.10 -1.10
C LEU A 61 -23.13 25.01 0.27
N VAL A 62 -22.33 23.97 0.47
CA VAL A 62 -21.66 23.71 1.75
C VAL A 62 -20.24 24.25 1.70
N GLY A 63 -19.88 25.09 2.68
CA GLY A 63 -18.56 25.71 2.80
C GLY A 63 -18.52 27.18 2.36
N ARG A 64 -17.73 28.00 3.04
CA ARG A 64 -17.33 29.33 2.55
C ARG A 64 -15.99 29.16 1.84
N ALA A 65 -15.82 29.83 0.71
CA ALA A 65 -14.57 29.75 -0.04
C ALA A 65 -13.36 30.06 0.88
N ARG A 66 -12.45 29.08 0.91
CA ARG A 66 -11.10 29.06 1.49
C ARG A 66 -11.02 28.56 2.94
N THR A 67 -10.26 27.46 3.08
CA THR A 67 -9.62 26.88 4.29
C THR A 67 -10.35 25.83 5.16
N ASP A 68 -11.54 25.37 4.81
CA ASP A 68 -12.18 24.16 5.39
C ASP A 68 -12.12 22.96 4.41
N LEU A 69 -12.28 21.73 4.90
CA LEU A 69 -12.43 20.53 4.04
C LEU A 69 -13.80 20.51 3.34
N SER A 70 -14.50 21.64 3.25
CA SER A 70 -15.82 21.75 2.64
C SER A 70 -15.81 21.57 1.13
N GLY A 71 -14.64 21.67 0.50
CA GLY A 71 -14.46 21.38 -0.92
C GLY A 71 -14.58 19.89 -1.24
N LEU A 72 -14.50 19.01 -0.24
CA LEU A 72 -14.76 17.59 -0.44
C LEU A 72 -16.25 17.32 -0.53
N THR A 73 -16.61 16.47 -1.48
CA THR A 73 -17.91 15.83 -1.50
C THR A 73 -18.05 14.85 -0.33
N ALA A 74 -19.29 14.51 0.05
CA ALA A 74 -19.55 13.52 1.11
C ALA A 74 -18.91 12.16 0.79
N SER A 75 -18.88 11.77 -0.49
CA SER A 75 -18.23 10.53 -0.95
C SER A 75 -16.71 10.61 -0.87
N GLU A 76 -16.10 11.75 -1.23
CA GLU A 76 -14.65 11.94 -1.11
C GLU A 76 -14.21 12.00 0.35
N ALA A 77 -14.98 12.66 1.22
CA ALA A 77 -14.74 12.64 2.66
C ALA A 77 -14.82 11.21 3.20
N ARG A 78 -15.87 10.45 2.85
CA ARG A 78 -15.97 9.04 3.25
C ARG A 78 -14.79 8.20 2.75
N ALA A 79 -14.39 8.36 1.48
CA ALA A 79 -13.27 7.63 0.89
C ALA A 79 -11.94 7.94 1.58
N LEU A 80 -11.68 9.23 1.87
CA LEU A 80 -10.51 9.64 2.63
C LEU A 80 -10.48 8.95 3.99
N PHE A 81 -11.57 8.99 4.75
CA PHE A 81 -11.62 8.43 6.10
C PHE A 81 -11.55 6.90 6.13
N LEU A 82 -12.08 6.19 5.12
CA LEU A 82 -11.83 4.76 4.93
C LEU A 82 -10.34 4.43 4.76
N LEU A 83 -9.59 5.31 4.10
CA LEU A 83 -8.15 5.13 3.87
C LEU A 83 -7.31 5.47 5.11
N VAL A 84 -7.63 6.58 5.80
CA VAL A 84 -6.81 7.07 6.92
C VAL A 84 -7.21 6.51 8.28
N GLY A 85 -8.44 5.99 8.42
CA GLY A 85 -8.97 5.39 9.65
C GLY A 85 -8.08 4.28 10.20
N PRO A 86 -7.71 3.26 9.41
CA PRO A 86 -6.87 2.15 9.87
C PRO A 86 -5.51 2.60 10.43
N ALA A 87 -4.92 3.67 9.87
CA ALA A 87 -3.64 4.21 10.32
C ALA A 87 -3.70 4.85 11.72
N ALA A 88 -4.88 5.20 12.22
CA ALA A 88 -5.07 5.87 13.50
C ALA A 88 -4.89 4.91 14.69
N SER A 89 -5.21 3.64 14.52
CA SER A 89 -5.15 2.62 15.58
C SER A 89 -3.74 2.50 16.18
N GLY A 90 -2.70 2.75 15.38
CA GLY A 90 -1.30 2.63 15.78
C GLY A 90 -0.58 3.93 16.18
N SER A 91 -1.19 5.12 16.03
CA SER A 91 -0.51 6.41 16.31
C SER A 91 -1.43 7.44 16.97
N PRO A 92 -1.12 7.90 18.21
CA PRO A 92 -1.80 9.03 18.85
C PRO A 92 -1.79 10.31 18.01
N GLU A 93 -0.70 10.57 17.29
CA GLU A 93 -0.50 11.74 16.43
C GLU A 93 -1.48 11.69 15.26
N VAL A 94 -1.58 10.54 14.58
CA VAL A 94 -2.55 10.33 13.49
C VAL A 94 -3.98 10.47 13.99
N ARG A 95 -4.31 9.93 15.17
CA ARG A 95 -5.63 10.15 15.81
C ARG A 95 -5.91 11.63 16.08
N ALA A 96 -4.91 12.38 16.52
CA ALA A 96 -5.06 13.82 16.72
C ALA A 96 -5.31 14.56 15.39
N VAL A 97 -4.62 14.16 14.32
CA VAL A 97 -4.85 14.69 12.96
C VAL A 97 -6.26 14.34 12.48
N LEU A 98 -6.73 13.09 12.60
CA LEU A 98 -8.08 12.71 12.21
C LEU A 98 -9.15 13.55 12.92
N ARG A 99 -9.02 13.76 14.24
CA ARG A 99 -9.94 14.63 14.98
C ARG A 99 -9.96 16.06 14.44
N LYS A 100 -8.81 16.59 14.00
CA LYS A 100 -8.74 17.91 13.35
C LYS A 100 -9.41 17.89 11.97
N LEU A 101 -9.21 16.84 11.17
CA LEU A 101 -9.85 16.69 9.86
C LEU A 101 -11.38 16.59 9.99
N VAL A 102 -11.91 15.81 10.96
CA VAL A 102 -13.36 15.75 11.21
C VAL A 102 -13.93 17.12 11.54
N ARG A 103 -13.22 17.90 12.37
CA ARG A 103 -13.66 19.28 12.72
C ARG A 103 -13.66 20.22 11.53
N ALA A 104 -12.79 20.00 10.56
CA ALA A 104 -12.73 20.76 9.32
C ALA A 104 -13.82 20.37 8.30
N LEU A 105 -14.54 19.25 8.51
CA LEU A 105 -15.67 18.85 7.68
C LEU A 105 -16.96 19.59 8.08
N PRO A 106 -17.85 19.83 7.10
CA PRO A 106 -19.23 20.22 7.37
C PRO A 106 -19.94 19.25 8.31
N GLU A 107 -20.76 19.78 9.21
CA GLU A 107 -21.47 18.99 10.25
C GLU A 107 -22.18 17.77 9.66
N THR A 108 -22.84 17.94 8.52
CA THR A 108 -23.60 16.90 7.82
C THR A 108 -22.77 15.68 7.39
N PHE A 109 -21.45 15.78 7.32
CA PHE A 109 -20.57 14.69 6.86
C PHE A 109 -19.82 14.01 8.01
N ARG A 110 -19.79 14.62 9.21
CA ARG A 110 -18.94 14.19 10.32
C ARG A 110 -19.25 12.77 10.78
N GLU A 111 -20.52 12.45 10.99
CA GLU A 111 -20.95 11.12 11.42
C GLU A 111 -20.56 10.04 10.39
N GLY A 112 -20.81 10.30 9.11
CA GLY A 112 -20.43 9.38 8.03
C GLY A 112 -18.92 9.20 7.86
N ALA A 113 -18.13 10.24 8.15
CA ALA A 113 -16.67 10.19 8.13
C ALA A 113 -16.09 9.43 9.33
N LEU A 114 -16.67 9.60 10.53
CA LEU A 114 -16.27 8.83 11.71
C LEU A 114 -16.59 7.34 11.54
N ALA A 115 -17.81 7.01 11.10
CA ALA A 115 -18.20 5.63 10.81
C ALA A 115 -17.27 4.99 9.76
N ALA A 116 -16.82 5.76 8.78
CA ALA A 116 -15.86 5.31 7.77
C ALA A 116 -14.46 5.03 8.34
N ALA A 117 -13.98 5.87 9.27
CA ALA A 117 -12.68 5.65 9.92
C ALA A 117 -12.65 4.37 10.76
N ASP A 118 -13.77 4.05 11.40
CA ASP A 118 -13.91 2.90 12.28
C ASP A 118 -14.33 1.61 11.53
N ALA A 119 -14.60 1.70 10.23
CA ALA A 119 -15.14 0.59 9.44
C ALA A 119 -14.10 -0.48 9.06
N VAL A 120 -12.81 -0.15 9.12
CA VAL A 120 -11.73 -1.01 8.62
C VAL A 120 -10.62 -1.12 9.66
N VAL A 121 -10.20 -2.35 9.93
CA VAL A 121 -8.96 -2.66 10.66
C VAL A 121 -7.98 -3.24 9.66
N VAL A 122 -6.79 -2.66 9.58
CA VAL A 122 -5.67 -3.20 8.80
C VAL A 122 -4.72 -3.87 9.78
N ASP A 123 -4.76 -5.20 9.80
CA ASP A 123 -3.76 -6.03 10.46
C ASP A 123 -2.83 -6.57 9.37
N VAL A 124 -1.58 -6.10 9.40
CA VAL A 124 -0.55 -6.46 8.43
C VAL A 124 0.21 -7.71 8.83
N ALA A 125 0.06 -8.19 10.06
CA ALA A 125 0.74 -9.39 10.54
C ALA A 125 0.08 -10.66 9.98
N GLY A 126 0.91 -11.62 9.57
CA GLY A 126 0.42 -12.98 9.29
C GLY A 126 -0.11 -13.66 10.55
N TRP A 127 -1.01 -14.62 10.38
CA TRP A 127 -1.49 -15.43 11.51
C TRP A 127 -0.33 -16.13 12.23
N GLY A 128 -0.18 -15.85 13.52
CA GLY A 128 0.91 -16.39 14.34
C GLY A 128 2.24 -15.65 14.21
N GLU A 129 2.31 -14.59 13.41
CA GLU A 129 3.45 -13.69 13.36
C GLU A 129 3.28 -12.56 14.37
N VAL A 130 4.40 -12.10 14.93
CA VAL A 130 4.43 -10.85 15.68
C VAL A 130 4.70 -9.74 14.66
N GLY A 131 3.70 -8.89 14.44
CA GLY A 131 3.82 -7.77 13.51
C GLY A 131 5.08 -6.93 13.78
N ARG A 132 5.82 -6.61 12.72
CA ARG A 132 7.02 -5.79 12.85
C ARG A 132 6.60 -4.32 12.99
N GLY A 133 6.85 -3.76 14.16
CA GLY A 133 6.63 -2.34 14.39
C GLY A 133 7.45 -1.47 13.45
N ARG A 134 6.90 -0.30 13.11
CA ARG A 134 7.57 0.72 12.30
C ARG A 134 8.93 1.10 12.94
N PRO A 135 10.08 0.93 12.26
CA PRO A 135 11.39 1.26 12.84
C PRO A 135 11.47 2.74 13.21
N GLY A 136 12.08 3.06 14.36
CA GLY A 136 12.17 4.44 14.86
C GLY A 136 12.91 5.41 13.92
N LEU A 137 13.81 4.89 13.07
CA LEU A 137 14.54 5.69 12.08
C LEU A 137 13.69 6.10 10.86
N VAL A 138 12.52 5.49 10.63
CA VAL A 138 11.68 5.81 9.47
C VAL A 138 11.27 7.28 9.48
N GLY A 139 10.88 7.83 10.63
CA GLY A 139 10.49 9.25 10.73
C GLY A 139 11.64 10.20 10.34
N VAL A 140 12.86 9.92 10.80
CA VAL A 140 14.07 10.69 10.45
C VAL A 140 14.34 10.63 8.94
N LEU A 141 14.17 9.47 8.33
CA LEU A 141 14.38 9.28 6.90
C LEU A 141 13.27 9.92 6.06
N GLU A 142 12.02 9.92 6.52
CA GLU A 142 10.91 10.63 5.86
C GLU A 142 11.17 12.13 5.79
N GLU A 143 11.59 12.73 6.91
CA GLU A 143 11.97 14.14 6.96
C GLU A 143 13.10 14.44 5.97
N ALA A 144 14.11 13.57 5.88
CA ALA A 144 15.21 13.74 4.95
C ALA A 144 14.78 13.60 3.47
N VAL A 145 13.88 12.67 3.15
CA VAL A 145 13.30 12.51 1.81
C VAL A 145 12.51 13.77 1.41
N VAL A 146 11.62 14.24 2.29
CA VAL A 146 10.77 15.42 2.04
C VAL A 146 11.63 16.69 1.92
N GLY A 147 12.59 16.86 2.83
CA GLY A 147 13.51 17.99 2.84
C GLY A 147 14.63 17.93 1.80
N ARG A 148 14.74 16.82 1.04
CA ARG A 148 15.83 16.56 0.07
C ARG A 148 17.21 16.75 0.67
N ARG A 149 17.41 16.21 1.87
CA ARG A 149 18.67 16.33 2.64
C ARG A 149 19.45 15.04 2.57
N ARG A 150 20.77 15.15 2.37
CA ARG A 150 21.68 14.01 2.43
C ARG A 150 21.70 13.43 3.84
N VAL A 151 21.86 12.12 3.91
CA VAL A 151 21.90 11.38 5.18
C VAL A 151 23.20 10.60 5.26
N VAL A 152 23.85 10.67 6.41
CA VAL A 152 24.97 9.78 6.76
C VAL A 152 24.39 8.57 7.48
N LEU A 153 24.49 7.40 6.86
CA LEU A 153 24.03 6.12 7.40
C LEU A 153 25.21 5.33 7.95
N VAL A 154 25.08 4.81 9.17
CA VAL A 154 25.88 3.66 9.61
C VAL A 154 25.08 2.41 9.28
N TYR A 155 25.53 1.66 8.28
CA TYR A 155 24.81 0.53 7.70
C TYR A 155 25.51 -0.80 7.98
N GLU A 156 24.77 -1.77 8.50
CA GLU A 156 25.26 -3.13 8.70
C GLU A 156 24.97 -3.99 7.46
N GLY A 157 26.04 -4.30 6.72
CA GLY A 157 25.99 -5.10 5.51
C GLY A 157 25.78 -6.58 5.77
N ARG A 158 25.69 -7.35 4.68
CA ARG A 158 25.67 -8.82 4.76
C ARG A 158 27.00 -9.31 5.37
N GLY A 159 26.93 -10.06 6.47
CA GLY A 159 28.10 -10.54 7.21
C GLY A 159 28.47 -9.72 8.45
N GLY A 160 27.63 -8.75 8.86
CA GLY A 160 27.84 -7.95 10.09
C GLY A 160 28.86 -6.82 9.95
N VAL A 161 29.41 -6.61 8.74
CA VAL A 161 30.36 -5.53 8.48
C VAL A 161 29.62 -4.20 8.45
N ARG A 162 30.02 -3.28 9.32
CA ARG A 162 29.48 -1.91 9.37
C ARG A 162 30.22 -1.01 8.41
N SER A 163 29.48 -0.14 7.75
CA SER A 163 30.02 0.86 6.82
C SER A 163 29.28 2.18 6.99
N GLU A 164 30.02 3.28 6.99
CA GLU A 164 29.43 4.62 6.90
C GLU A 164 29.20 4.98 5.44
N ARG A 165 28.05 5.57 5.13
CA ARG A 165 27.65 5.92 3.76
C ARG A 165 26.91 7.24 3.74
N VAL A 166 27.33 8.17 2.88
CA VAL A 166 26.53 9.33 2.53
C VAL A 166 25.58 8.95 1.41
N VAL A 167 24.28 9.20 1.60
CA VAL A 167 23.24 8.84 0.65
C VAL A 167 22.29 10.01 0.39
N GLU A 168 21.69 10.00 -0.80
CA GLU A 168 20.66 10.94 -1.25
C GLU A 168 19.30 10.22 -1.19
N PRO A 169 18.51 10.36 -0.12
CA PRO A 169 17.29 9.58 0.09
C PRO A 169 16.17 9.97 -0.88
N TRP A 170 15.85 9.10 -1.85
CA TRP A 170 14.87 9.41 -2.90
C TRP A 170 13.44 8.98 -2.54
N GLY A 171 13.28 7.96 -1.69
CA GLY A 171 11.99 7.50 -1.23
C GLY A 171 12.06 6.30 -0.29
N LEU A 172 10.97 6.08 0.46
CA LEU A 172 10.80 4.96 1.38
C LEU A 172 9.70 4.04 0.87
N VAL A 173 9.89 2.75 1.04
CA VAL A 173 8.93 1.71 0.67
C VAL A 173 8.73 0.78 1.85
N ASP A 174 7.47 0.59 2.24
CA ASP A 174 7.07 -0.49 3.13
C ASP A 174 6.69 -1.72 2.28
N LYS A 175 7.44 -2.82 2.43
CA LYS A 175 7.14 -4.10 1.79
C LYS A 175 7.16 -5.19 2.84
N ASP A 176 5.99 -5.77 3.08
CA ASP A 176 5.79 -6.89 4.03
C ASP A 176 6.35 -6.53 5.42
N GLU A 177 5.98 -5.34 5.93
CA GLU A 177 6.44 -4.72 7.19
C GLU A 177 7.95 -4.45 7.27
N VAL A 178 8.68 -4.64 6.16
CA VAL A 178 10.09 -4.29 6.05
C VAL A 178 10.22 -2.98 5.29
N TRP A 179 10.79 -1.99 5.95
CA TRP A 179 11.05 -0.68 5.35
C TRP A 179 12.36 -0.68 4.55
N TYR A 180 12.28 -0.12 3.34
CA TYR A 180 13.39 0.05 2.42
C TYR A 180 13.55 1.53 2.06
N LEU A 181 14.78 2.02 2.11
CA LEU A 181 15.15 3.32 1.55
C LEU A 181 15.76 3.11 0.16
N VAL A 182 15.17 3.74 -0.84
CA VAL A 182 15.78 3.91 -2.18
C VAL A 182 16.56 5.21 -2.17
N ALA A 183 17.85 5.14 -2.47
CA ALA A 183 18.71 6.31 -2.40
C ALA A 183 19.82 6.32 -3.46
N GLY A 184 20.21 7.53 -3.85
CA GLY A 184 21.41 7.79 -4.63
C GLY A 184 22.66 7.63 -3.77
N THR A 185 23.72 7.10 -4.37
CA THR A 185 25.06 7.01 -3.78
C THR A 185 26.09 7.38 -4.83
N GLY A 186 27.36 7.56 -4.43
CA GLY A 186 28.46 7.73 -5.38
C GLY A 186 28.63 6.57 -6.38
N ALA A 187 28.03 5.40 -6.13
CA ALA A 187 28.02 4.24 -7.01
C ALA A 187 26.68 4.04 -7.76
N GLY A 188 25.81 5.05 -7.76
CA GLY A 188 24.47 5.02 -8.34
C GLY A 188 23.37 4.64 -7.34
N GLU A 189 22.19 4.31 -7.87
CA GLU A 189 21.00 3.93 -7.10
C GLU A 189 21.27 2.67 -6.24
N ARG A 190 20.87 2.72 -4.97
CA ARG A 190 20.95 1.58 -4.03
C ARG A 190 19.72 1.52 -3.14
N THR A 191 19.40 0.30 -2.70
CA THR A 191 18.32 0.02 -1.77
C THR A 191 18.89 -0.42 -0.42
N PHE A 192 18.42 0.20 0.66
CA PHE A 192 18.85 -0.08 2.03
C PHE A 192 17.65 -0.58 2.84
N ARG A 193 17.77 -1.75 3.46
CA ARG A 193 16.79 -2.15 4.49
C ARG A 193 16.98 -1.31 5.75
N VAL A 194 15.93 -0.63 6.19
CA VAL A 194 15.98 0.28 7.35
C VAL A 194 16.28 -0.46 8.65
N ASP A 195 15.86 -1.72 8.77
CA ASP A 195 16.18 -2.58 9.92
C ASP A 195 17.68 -2.89 10.10
N ARG A 196 18.51 -2.62 9.08
CA ARG A 196 19.97 -2.74 9.11
C ARG A 196 20.70 -1.41 9.27
N VAL A 197 19.97 -0.31 9.38
CA VAL A 197 20.54 1.00 9.66
C VAL A 197 20.76 1.10 11.16
N VAL A 198 22.02 1.17 11.57
CA VAL A 198 22.42 1.33 12.97
C VAL A 198 22.14 2.76 13.44
N SER A 199 22.43 3.74 12.59
CA SER A 199 22.10 5.14 12.82
C SER A 199 21.95 5.91 11.50
N ALA A 200 21.16 6.99 11.54
CA ALA A 200 20.96 7.90 10.43
C ALA A 200 21.08 9.34 10.94
N ARG A 201 21.98 10.12 10.33
CA ARG A 201 22.16 11.55 10.64
C ARG A 201 21.84 12.38 9.40
N VAL A 202 20.77 13.16 9.48
CA VAL A 202 20.42 14.15 8.45
C VAL A 202 21.47 15.25 8.45
N THR A 203 21.93 15.64 7.27
CA THR A 203 22.96 16.67 7.10
C THR A 203 22.34 18.00 6.66
N GLU A 204 23.17 19.05 6.65
CA GLU A 204 22.79 20.34 6.08
C GLU A 204 22.83 20.39 4.55
N GLU A 205 23.38 19.36 3.91
CA GLU A 205 23.52 19.31 2.46
C GLU A 205 22.21 18.90 1.78
N VAL A 206 21.76 19.73 0.85
CA VAL A 206 20.65 19.39 -0.05
C VAL A 206 21.15 18.62 -1.26
N PHE A 207 20.27 17.81 -1.86
CA PHE A 207 20.53 17.17 -3.14
C PHE A 207 19.36 17.40 -4.10
N GLU A 208 19.64 17.25 -5.40
CA GLU A 208 18.59 17.23 -6.43
C GLU A 208 18.18 15.80 -6.72
N ARG A 209 16.89 15.50 -6.61
CA ARG A 209 16.34 14.20 -6.99
C ARG A 209 16.43 14.06 -8.52
N PRO A 210 16.80 12.87 -9.06
CA PRO A 210 16.92 12.69 -10.50
C PRO A 210 15.64 13.10 -11.25
N VAL A 211 15.80 13.80 -12.38
CA VAL A 211 14.68 14.25 -13.20
C VAL A 211 13.85 13.05 -13.67
N GLY A 212 12.52 13.14 -13.52
CA GLY A 212 11.61 12.07 -13.91
C GLY A 212 11.66 10.81 -13.02
N PHE A 213 12.32 10.88 -11.86
CA PHE A 213 12.31 9.75 -10.93
C PHE A 213 10.91 9.49 -10.38
N ASP A 214 10.46 8.24 -10.50
CA ASP A 214 9.23 7.71 -9.92
C ASP A 214 9.59 6.57 -8.95
N LEU A 215 9.13 6.67 -7.70
CA LEU A 215 9.48 5.70 -6.66
C LEU A 215 8.85 4.33 -6.93
N SER A 216 7.62 4.29 -7.44
CA SER A 216 6.91 3.05 -7.75
C SER A 216 7.63 2.31 -8.88
N VAL A 217 8.01 3.03 -9.94
CA VAL A 217 8.78 2.45 -11.06
C VAL A 217 10.16 1.97 -10.62
N ALA A 218 10.87 2.75 -9.79
CA ALA A 218 12.16 2.32 -9.24
C ALA A 218 12.00 1.05 -8.39
N TRP A 219 10.97 1.01 -7.53
CA TRP A 219 10.69 -0.15 -6.69
C TRP A 219 10.31 -1.40 -7.49
N GLU A 220 9.51 -1.27 -8.54
CA GLU A 220 9.18 -2.39 -9.44
C GLU A 220 10.42 -3.01 -10.08
N ARG A 221 11.43 -2.19 -10.45
CA ARG A 221 12.72 -2.70 -10.96
C ARG A 221 13.48 -3.47 -9.88
N VAL A 222 13.53 -2.95 -8.65
CA VAL A 222 14.16 -3.62 -7.51
C VAL A 222 13.49 -4.96 -7.24
N VAL A 223 12.16 -4.99 -7.20
CA VAL A 223 11.38 -6.23 -7.05
C VAL A 223 11.71 -7.17 -8.19
N SER A 224 11.57 -6.77 -9.45
CA SER A 224 11.88 -7.61 -10.61
C SER A 224 13.28 -8.23 -10.55
N GLU A 225 14.28 -7.45 -10.16
CA GLU A 225 15.65 -7.95 -10.01
C GLU A 225 15.79 -8.98 -8.89
N VAL A 226 15.27 -8.69 -7.69
CA VAL A 226 15.29 -9.62 -6.55
C VAL A 226 14.63 -10.93 -6.93
N GLU A 227 13.56 -10.86 -7.69
CA GLU A 227 12.68 -11.98 -7.98
C GLU A 227 13.23 -12.85 -9.11
N ARG A 228 13.88 -12.24 -10.09
CA ARG A 228 14.74 -12.94 -11.05
C ARG A 228 15.86 -13.69 -10.34
N ARG A 229 16.53 -13.09 -9.35
CA ARG A 229 17.56 -13.76 -8.55
C ARG A 229 16.97 -14.87 -7.67
N ARG A 230 15.72 -14.73 -7.22
CA ARG A 230 15.00 -15.76 -6.47
C ARG A 230 14.47 -16.91 -7.33
N GLY A 231 14.38 -16.76 -8.64
CA GLY A 231 13.95 -17.80 -9.56
C GLY A 231 15.07 -18.47 -10.37
N SER A 232 16.34 -18.33 -9.99
CA SER A 232 17.48 -18.75 -10.84
C SER A 232 17.69 -20.26 -10.95
N VAL A 233 17.20 -21.04 -9.99
CA VAL A 233 17.25 -22.51 -9.99
C VAL A 233 15.83 -23.03 -9.97
N SER A 234 15.56 -24.11 -10.71
CA SER A 234 14.27 -24.77 -10.70
C SER A 234 14.36 -26.29 -10.52
N ALA A 235 13.26 -26.88 -10.04
CA ALA A 235 13.05 -28.31 -9.96
C ALA A 235 11.60 -28.64 -10.34
N VAL A 236 11.38 -29.78 -10.99
CA VAL A 236 10.04 -30.30 -11.23
C VAL A 236 9.73 -31.32 -10.14
N VAL A 237 8.61 -31.12 -9.45
CA VAL A 237 8.12 -32.03 -8.43
C VAL A 237 6.77 -32.62 -8.83
N SER A 238 6.44 -33.76 -8.25
CA SER A 238 5.19 -34.48 -8.42
C SER A 238 4.55 -34.67 -7.04
N VAL A 239 3.34 -34.17 -6.86
CA VAL A 239 2.53 -34.32 -5.64
C VAL A 239 1.13 -34.80 -5.98
N GLU A 240 0.42 -35.38 -5.02
CA GLU A 240 -1.03 -35.60 -5.18
C GLU A 240 -1.78 -34.27 -5.34
N SER A 241 -2.85 -34.25 -6.15
CA SER A 241 -3.57 -33.02 -6.49
C SER A 241 -4.04 -32.22 -5.26
N ARG A 242 -4.42 -32.89 -4.17
CA ARG A 242 -4.84 -32.25 -2.91
C ARG A 242 -3.76 -31.40 -2.23
N PHE A 243 -2.49 -31.68 -2.50
CA PHE A 243 -1.35 -30.97 -1.90
C PHE A 243 -0.80 -29.83 -2.77
N ALA A 244 -1.17 -29.78 -4.06
CA ALA A 244 -0.71 -28.74 -4.97
C ALA A 244 -1.05 -27.30 -4.51
N PRO A 245 -2.21 -27.00 -3.90
CA PRO A 245 -2.48 -25.66 -3.36
C PRO A 245 -1.50 -25.23 -2.27
N VAL A 246 -1.09 -26.15 -1.40
CA VAL A 246 -0.19 -25.85 -0.27
C VAL A 246 1.23 -25.56 -0.76
N LEU A 247 1.74 -26.31 -1.75
CA LEU A 247 3.02 -25.99 -2.38
C LEU A 247 2.98 -24.66 -3.16
N ARG A 248 1.85 -24.34 -3.81
CA ARG A 248 1.67 -23.04 -4.46
C ARG A 248 1.70 -21.89 -3.47
N ASP A 249 1.11 -22.06 -2.29
CA ASP A 249 1.14 -21.06 -1.23
C ASP A 249 2.59 -20.86 -0.71
N GLN A 250 3.30 -21.95 -0.40
CA GLN A 250 4.68 -21.90 0.12
C GLN A 250 5.69 -21.27 -0.85
N PHE A 251 5.58 -21.55 -2.15
CA PHE A 251 6.49 -21.03 -3.16
C PHE A 251 5.96 -19.76 -3.86
N GLY A 252 4.70 -19.38 -3.60
CA GLY A 252 4.03 -18.25 -4.21
C GLY A 252 4.17 -18.24 -5.73
N ARG A 253 4.57 -17.10 -6.29
CA ARG A 253 4.78 -16.95 -7.74
C ARG A 253 5.97 -17.71 -8.31
N HIS A 254 6.74 -18.42 -7.48
CA HIS A 254 7.81 -19.32 -7.93
C HIS A 254 7.35 -20.78 -8.08
N CYS A 255 6.04 -21.01 -8.04
CA CYS A 255 5.40 -22.29 -8.32
C CYS A 255 4.56 -22.20 -9.61
N GLU A 256 4.87 -23.02 -10.59
CA GLU A 256 4.14 -23.10 -11.87
C GLU A 256 3.57 -24.52 -12.05
N VAL A 257 2.28 -24.61 -12.39
CA VAL A 257 1.63 -25.89 -12.70
C VAL A 257 1.96 -26.27 -14.13
N LEU A 258 2.61 -27.43 -14.32
CA LEU A 258 3.01 -27.92 -15.64
C LEU A 258 1.95 -28.84 -16.24
N ALA A 259 1.42 -29.76 -15.44
CA ALA A 259 0.44 -30.75 -15.86
C ALA A 259 -0.26 -31.37 -14.65
N GLU A 260 -1.48 -31.87 -14.87
CA GLU A 260 -2.19 -32.74 -13.93
C GLU A 260 -2.60 -34.01 -14.66
N VAL A 261 -2.14 -35.16 -14.16
CA VAL A 261 -2.40 -36.47 -14.77
C VAL A 261 -2.57 -37.50 -13.65
N GLY A 262 -3.69 -38.23 -13.68
CA GLY A 262 -3.91 -39.38 -12.79
C GLY A 262 -3.90 -39.06 -11.30
N GLY A 263 -4.47 -37.91 -10.89
CA GLY A 263 -4.53 -37.49 -9.48
C GLY A 263 -3.21 -36.96 -8.91
N ARG A 264 -2.21 -36.74 -9.77
CA ARG A 264 -0.97 -36.07 -9.42
C ARG A 264 -0.76 -34.82 -10.27
N VAL A 265 -0.16 -33.81 -9.66
CA VAL A 265 0.18 -32.54 -10.28
C VAL A 265 1.70 -32.42 -10.36
N ARG A 266 2.21 -32.09 -11.55
CA ARG A 266 3.60 -31.70 -11.75
C ARG A 266 3.73 -30.19 -11.61
N LEU A 267 4.61 -29.76 -10.72
CA LEU A 267 4.87 -28.36 -10.40
C LEU A 267 6.33 -28.04 -10.69
N ARG A 268 6.62 -26.91 -11.32
CA ARG A 268 7.97 -26.32 -11.35
C ARG A 268 8.11 -25.38 -10.18
N LEU A 269 9.04 -25.68 -9.29
CA LEU A 269 9.40 -24.86 -8.14
C LEU A 269 10.70 -24.14 -8.45
N SER A 270 10.79 -22.85 -8.10
CA SER A 270 12.02 -22.07 -8.29
C SER A 270 12.49 -21.42 -7.00
N ALA A 271 13.80 -21.36 -6.81
CA ALA A 271 14.45 -20.69 -5.68
C ALA A 271 15.86 -20.19 -6.07
N PRO A 272 16.52 -19.35 -5.25
CA PRO A 272 17.89 -18.90 -5.54
C PRO A 272 18.92 -20.04 -5.59
N THR A 273 18.72 -21.11 -4.81
CA THR A 273 19.66 -22.24 -4.70
C THR A 273 18.93 -23.57 -4.62
N PRO A 274 19.57 -24.70 -5.00
CA PRO A 274 18.98 -26.03 -4.83
C PRO A 274 18.65 -26.34 -3.37
N LEU A 275 19.51 -25.92 -2.44
CA LEU A 275 19.33 -26.10 -1.01
C LEU A 275 18.01 -25.50 -0.50
N MET A 276 17.64 -24.31 -0.96
CA MET A 276 16.39 -23.67 -0.52
C MET A 276 15.14 -24.45 -0.96
N ILE A 277 15.15 -25.02 -2.17
CA ILE A 277 14.07 -25.92 -2.60
C ILE A 277 14.05 -27.16 -1.71
N ALA A 278 15.22 -27.79 -1.52
CA ALA A 278 15.35 -29.00 -0.72
C ALA A 278 14.92 -28.79 0.74
N GLN A 279 15.22 -27.65 1.37
CA GLN A 279 14.82 -27.34 2.75
C GLN A 279 13.30 -27.30 2.93
N VAL A 280 12.58 -26.70 1.98
CA VAL A 280 11.11 -26.71 2.01
C VAL A 280 10.61 -28.13 1.80
N LEU A 281 11.10 -28.82 0.75
CA LEU A 281 10.64 -30.16 0.39
C LEU A 281 10.97 -31.24 1.45
N ALA A 282 12.03 -31.07 2.23
CA ALA A 282 12.40 -32.04 3.27
C ALA A 282 11.28 -32.22 4.32
N GLY A 283 10.54 -31.14 4.64
CA GLY A 283 9.41 -31.20 5.57
C GLY A 283 8.18 -31.96 5.06
N TRP A 284 8.13 -32.25 3.75
CA TRP A 284 7.05 -33.01 3.13
C TRP A 284 7.28 -34.52 3.14
N GLY A 285 8.51 -34.97 3.40
CA GLY A 285 8.87 -36.38 3.37
C GLY A 285 8.45 -37.06 2.06
N GLY A 286 7.83 -38.24 2.17
CA GLY A 286 7.38 -39.03 1.02
C GLY A 286 6.17 -38.48 0.26
N LEU A 287 5.58 -37.36 0.67
CA LEU A 287 4.42 -36.75 -0.01
C LEU A 287 4.79 -36.03 -1.31
N VAL A 288 6.07 -35.74 -1.51
CA VAL A 288 6.60 -35.06 -2.69
C VAL A 288 7.73 -35.85 -3.31
N GLU A 289 7.71 -35.94 -4.63
CA GLU A 289 8.79 -36.54 -5.41
C GLU A 289 9.43 -35.48 -6.30
N VAL A 290 10.75 -35.30 -6.19
CA VAL A 290 11.49 -34.49 -7.17
C VAL A 290 11.69 -35.34 -8.42
N VAL A 291 11.09 -34.92 -9.53
CA VAL A 291 11.16 -35.58 -10.84
C VAL A 291 12.35 -35.05 -11.64
N GLU A 292 12.61 -33.74 -11.60
CA GLU A 292 13.71 -33.10 -12.32
C GLU A 292 14.53 -32.18 -11.40
N SER A 293 15.85 -32.26 -11.54
CA SER A 293 16.93 -31.58 -10.78
C SER A 293 17.78 -32.53 -9.94
N GLY A 294 18.96 -32.88 -10.46
CA GLY A 294 19.96 -33.67 -9.72
C GLY A 294 20.52 -32.93 -8.49
N ALA A 295 20.68 -31.61 -8.60
CA ALA A 295 21.20 -30.79 -7.51
C ALA A 295 20.23 -30.73 -6.31
N VAL A 296 18.92 -30.60 -6.55
CA VAL A 296 17.92 -30.61 -5.46
C VAL A 296 17.84 -31.99 -4.81
N ARG A 297 17.90 -33.08 -5.60
CA ARG A 297 17.96 -34.44 -5.05
C ARG A 297 19.20 -34.67 -4.17
N ALA A 298 20.37 -34.15 -4.56
CA ALA A 298 21.58 -34.23 -3.76
C ALA A 298 21.45 -33.50 -2.41
N GLU A 299 20.87 -32.29 -2.41
CA GLU A 299 20.62 -31.55 -1.17
C GLU A 299 19.57 -32.22 -0.27
N LEU A 300 18.50 -32.81 -0.84
CA LEU A 300 17.54 -33.59 -0.07
C LEU A 300 18.19 -34.81 0.59
N ALA A 301 19.07 -35.52 -0.10
CA ALA A 301 19.80 -36.64 0.47
C ALA A 301 20.72 -36.18 1.62
N ARG A 302 21.42 -35.06 1.45
CA ARG A 302 22.26 -34.47 2.50
C ARG A 302 21.45 -34.08 3.73
N LEU A 303 20.34 -33.35 3.54
CA LEU A 303 19.44 -32.94 4.63
C LEU A 303 18.83 -34.15 5.35
N GLY A 304 18.42 -35.18 4.60
CA GLY A 304 17.91 -36.43 5.17
C GLY A 304 18.95 -37.11 6.06
N ALA A 305 20.21 -37.20 5.61
CA ALA A 305 21.30 -37.75 6.41
C ALA A 305 21.57 -36.93 7.68
N GLU A 306 21.58 -35.60 7.59
CA GLU A 306 21.75 -34.70 8.75
C GLU A 306 20.63 -34.85 9.77
N LEU A 307 19.36 -34.91 9.31
CA LEU A 307 18.21 -35.10 10.18
C LEU A 307 18.27 -36.44 10.92
N VAL A 308 18.62 -37.52 10.22
CA VAL A 308 18.78 -38.86 10.83
C VAL A 308 19.95 -38.89 11.80
N ALA A 309 21.09 -38.28 11.47
CA ALA A 309 22.24 -38.24 12.35
C ALA A 309 21.96 -37.49 13.66
N LEU A 310 21.23 -36.37 13.58
CA LEU A 310 20.92 -35.53 14.73
C LEU A 310 19.75 -36.03 15.58
N ASN A 311 18.75 -36.67 14.97
CA ASN A 311 17.47 -36.99 15.63
C ASN A 311 17.09 -38.48 15.59
N GLY A 312 17.78 -39.31 14.82
CA GLY A 312 17.44 -40.71 14.58
C GLY A 312 17.96 -41.69 15.65
N SER A 313 18.67 -41.20 16.67
CA SER A 313 19.09 -42.00 17.83
C SER A 313 18.15 -41.73 19.00
N GLY A 314 16.96 -42.32 18.94
CA GLY A 314 15.94 -42.32 19.99
C GLY A 314 15.16 -43.62 19.95
#